data_AF-A0A512HIR3-F1
#
_entry.id   AF-A0A512HIR3-F1
#
_cell.length_a   1.000
_cell.length_b   1.000
_cell.length_c   1.000
_cell.angle_alpha   90.00
_cell.angle_beta   90.00
_cell.angle_gamma   90.00
#
_symmetry.space_group_name_H-M   'P 1'
#
loop_
_entity.id
_entity.type
_entity.pdbx_description
1 polymer ?
#
loop_
_entity_poly.entity_id
_entity_poly.type
_entity_poly.pdbx_seq_one_letter_code
_entity_poly.pdbx_strand_id
1 'polypeptide(L)'
;MQRPERRITFKGLAFGPVVFSLALCASAAMAQDSGQMETVFRKVSAAEATIVKAIGAGDSRQLSKTGSELGRIIEAALKRREDGGRVTSCDMAAHSLAYLAVSVADGLANKGEPRRLLIEDARAAASDFQKDMSACEKQAGKKTGSHASVERALRAL
;
A
#
# COMPACT_ATOMS: atom_id res chain seq x y z
N MET A 1 21.97 37.46 73.27
CA MET A 1 22.08 36.09 72.71
C MET A 1 21.59 36.11 71.27
N GLN A 2 22.28 35.37 70.41
CA GLN A 2 22.35 35.50 68.95
C GLN A 2 21.05 35.12 68.22
N ARG A 3 20.78 35.84 67.13
CA ARG A 3 19.82 35.49 66.06
C ARG A 3 20.28 34.19 65.36
N PRO A 4 19.37 33.43 64.73
CA PRO A 4 19.55 33.38 63.28
C PRO A 4 18.25 33.40 62.47
N GLU A 5 18.29 34.20 61.41
CA GLU A 5 17.39 34.17 60.27
C GLU A 5 17.49 32.80 59.56
N ARG A 6 16.35 32.15 59.35
CA ARG A 6 16.26 30.96 58.49
C ARG A 6 16.33 31.41 57.02
N ARG A 7 17.53 31.31 56.44
CA ARG A 7 17.76 31.40 55.00
C ARG A 7 17.15 30.17 54.30
N ILE A 8 16.13 30.40 53.48
CA ILE A 8 15.66 29.44 52.48
C ILE A 8 16.77 29.30 51.44
N THR A 9 17.47 28.18 51.47
CA THR A 9 18.52 27.86 50.50
C THR A 9 17.98 26.79 49.56
N PHE A 10 17.31 27.21 48.49
CA PHE A 10 17.03 26.33 47.36
C PHE A 10 18.35 26.11 46.59
N LYS A 11 19.10 25.08 47.00
CA LYS A 11 20.12 24.46 46.15
C LYS A 11 19.40 23.53 45.17
N GLY A 12 18.98 24.08 44.04
CA GLY A 12 18.47 23.32 42.90
C GLY A 12 19.40 23.51 41.72
N LEU A 13 20.48 22.73 41.64
CA LEU A 13 21.26 22.55 40.42
C LEU A 13 21.83 21.13 40.37
N ALA A 14 21.79 20.60 39.15
CA ALA A 14 22.33 19.34 38.65
C ALA A 14 21.44 18.10 38.86
N PHE A 15 20.66 17.79 37.82
CA PHE A 15 20.36 16.48 37.19
C PHE A 15 19.23 16.78 36.18
N GLY A 16 19.50 17.47 35.08
CA GLY A 16 19.79 16.82 33.79
C GLY A 16 18.49 16.52 33.03
N PRO A 17 18.09 17.27 31.97
CA PRO A 17 16.94 16.91 31.16
C PRO A 17 17.38 15.86 30.14
N VAL A 18 17.56 14.62 30.58
CA VAL A 18 17.81 13.48 29.68
C VAL A 18 16.87 12.35 30.08
N VAL A 19 15.61 12.45 29.68
CA VAL A 19 14.71 11.33 29.30
C VAL A 19 13.26 11.84 29.22
N PHE A 20 12.90 12.60 28.20
CA PHE A 20 11.50 12.76 27.77
C PHE A 20 11.44 13.15 26.29
N SER A 21 11.96 12.30 25.39
CA SER A 21 11.78 12.49 23.93
C SER A 21 11.50 11.21 23.14
N LEU A 22 11.12 10.10 23.80
CA LEU A 22 10.75 8.85 23.11
C LEU A 22 9.22 8.65 22.98
N ALA A 23 8.41 9.69 23.19
CA ALA A 23 6.96 9.62 22.98
C ALA A 23 6.46 10.36 21.72
N LEU A 24 7.28 11.22 21.10
CA LEU A 24 6.89 11.96 19.89
C LEU A 24 7.24 11.24 18.58
N CYS A 25 8.14 10.26 18.59
CA CYS A 25 8.49 9.51 17.37
C CYS A 25 7.47 8.41 17.02
N ALA A 26 6.68 7.94 17.99
CA ALA A 26 5.67 6.91 17.74
C ALA A 26 4.45 7.45 16.96
N SER A 27 4.03 8.70 17.23
CA SER A 27 2.93 9.35 16.52
C SER A 27 3.34 9.87 15.14
N ALA A 28 4.60 10.27 14.95
CA ALA A 28 5.11 10.67 13.64
C ALA A 28 5.20 9.48 12.66
N ALA A 29 5.62 8.29 13.13
CA ALA A 29 5.67 7.10 12.29
C ALA A 29 4.28 6.66 11.80
N MET A 30 3.26 6.69 12.68
CA MET A 30 1.88 6.32 12.33
C MET A 30 1.20 7.35 11.40
N ALA A 31 1.52 8.64 11.55
CA ALA A 31 1.01 9.68 10.66
C ALA A 31 1.63 9.62 9.26
N GLN A 32 2.91 9.26 9.15
CA GLN A 32 3.57 9.07 7.86
C GLN A 32 3.08 7.81 7.15
N ASP A 33 2.82 6.74 7.89
CA ASP A 33 2.27 5.48 7.38
C ASP A 33 0.84 5.67 6.83
N SER A 34 -0.01 6.44 7.52
CA SER A 34 -1.38 6.71 7.05
C SER A 34 -1.44 7.57 5.78
N GLY A 35 -0.59 8.60 5.66
CA GLY A 35 -0.51 9.42 4.45
C GLY A 35 0.06 8.67 3.24
N GLN A 36 1.04 7.78 3.45
CA GLN A 36 1.56 6.91 2.40
C GLN A 36 0.53 5.86 1.98
N MET A 37 -0.13 5.21 2.94
CA MET A 37 -1.18 4.23 2.66
C MET A 37 -2.33 4.84 1.85
N GLU A 38 -2.79 6.04 2.18
CA GLU A 38 -3.83 6.72 1.38
C GLU A 38 -3.35 7.06 -0.04
N THR A 39 -2.06 7.37 -0.20
CA THR A 39 -1.46 7.62 -1.52
C THR A 39 -1.40 6.34 -2.34
N VAL A 40 -1.00 5.22 -1.74
CA VAL A 40 -0.99 3.90 -2.39
C VAL A 40 -2.41 3.48 -2.75
N PHE A 41 -3.37 3.59 -1.83
CA PHE A 41 -4.78 3.31 -2.08
C PHE A 41 -5.31 4.07 -3.31
N ARG A 42 -5.06 5.38 -3.40
CA ARG A 42 -5.50 6.20 -4.55
C ARG A 42 -4.86 5.74 -5.86
N LYS A 43 -3.57 5.41 -5.85
CA LYS A 43 -2.87 4.91 -7.03
C LYS A 43 -3.40 3.54 -7.47
N VAL A 44 -3.60 2.62 -6.53
CA VAL A 44 -4.13 1.28 -6.81
C VAL A 44 -5.56 1.38 -7.35
N SER A 45 -6.41 2.22 -6.77
CA SER A 45 -7.78 2.45 -7.27
C SER A 45 -7.80 3.09 -8.66
N ALA A 46 -6.93 4.07 -8.94
CA ALA A 46 -6.80 4.64 -10.28
C ALA A 46 -6.26 3.62 -11.31
N ALA A 47 -5.31 2.78 -10.88
CA ALA A 47 -4.78 1.71 -11.70
C ALA A 47 -5.84 0.64 -12.00
N GLU A 48 -6.72 0.30 -11.05
CA GLU A 48 -7.85 -0.61 -11.24
C GLU A 48 -8.73 -0.13 -12.41
N ALA A 49 -9.18 1.13 -12.36
CA ALA A 49 -10.00 1.71 -13.41
C ALA A 49 -9.29 1.71 -14.77
N THR A 50 -7.98 1.99 -14.77
CA THR A 50 -7.14 1.99 -15.97
C THR A 50 -7.00 0.60 -16.57
N ILE A 51 -6.77 -0.41 -15.74
CA ILE A 51 -6.66 -1.82 -16.12
C ILE A 51 -7.98 -2.31 -16.70
N VAL A 52 -9.11 -2.05 -16.04
CA VAL A 52 -10.44 -2.42 -16.56
C VAL A 52 -10.67 -1.87 -17.95
N LYS A 53 -10.33 -0.58 -18.16
CA LYS A 53 -10.44 0.06 -19.47
C LYS A 53 -9.53 -0.59 -20.50
N ALA A 54 -8.28 -0.88 -20.14
CA ALA A 54 -7.29 -1.48 -21.03
C ALA A 54 -7.65 -2.94 -21.39
N ILE A 55 -8.21 -3.71 -20.45
CA ILE A 55 -8.76 -5.05 -20.70
C ILE A 55 -9.87 -4.96 -21.76
N GLY A 56 -10.84 -4.07 -21.56
CA GLY A 56 -11.95 -3.90 -22.50
C GLY A 56 -11.52 -3.45 -23.90
N ALA A 57 -10.40 -2.72 -24.00
CA ALA A 57 -9.82 -2.28 -25.26
C ALA A 57 -8.81 -3.28 -25.86
N GLY A 58 -8.43 -4.35 -25.14
CA GLY A 58 -7.34 -5.24 -25.53
C GLY A 58 -5.96 -4.55 -25.59
N ASP A 59 -5.75 -3.47 -24.83
CA ASP A 59 -4.53 -2.67 -24.85
C ASP A 59 -3.47 -3.26 -23.91
N SER A 60 -2.74 -4.26 -24.42
CA SER A 60 -1.64 -4.90 -23.67
C SER A 60 -0.54 -3.92 -23.29
N ARG A 61 -0.31 -2.85 -24.07
CA ARG A 61 0.73 -1.86 -23.79
C ARG A 61 0.35 -1.00 -22.58
N GLN A 62 -0.90 -0.57 -22.50
CA GLN A 62 -1.43 0.16 -21.35
C GLN A 62 -1.44 -0.72 -20.09
N LEU A 63 -1.76 -2.01 -20.23
CA LEU A 63 -1.66 -2.98 -19.14
C LEU A 63 -0.23 -3.13 -18.61
N SER A 64 0.76 -3.38 -19.48
CA SER A 64 2.18 -3.49 -19.07
C SER A 64 2.70 -2.20 -18.45
N LYS A 65 2.31 -1.03 -18.98
CA LYS A 65 2.68 0.27 -18.41
C LYS A 65 2.12 0.45 -17.00
N THR A 66 0.84 0.12 -16.82
CA THR A 66 0.18 0.22 -15.50
C THR A 66 0.76 -0.78 -14.51
N GLY A 67 1.03 -2.02 -14.95
CA GLY A 67 1.73 -3.03 -14.15
C GLY A 67 3.13 -2.58 -13.72
N SER A 68 3.88 -1.92 -14.60
CA SER A 68 5.21 -1.36 -14.28
C SER A 68 5.14 -0.23 -13.26
N GLU A 69 4.11 0.61 -13.33
CA GLU A 69 3.88 1.68 -12.35
C GLU A 69 3.55 1.10 -10.96
N LEU A 70 2.70 0.08 -10.91
CA LEU A 70 2.43 -0.68 -9.68
C LEU A 70 3.69 -1.38 -9.17
N GLY A 71 4.55 -1.88 -10.06
CA GLY A 71 5.86 -2.44 -9.74
C GLY A 71 6.73 -1.51 -8.88
N ARG A 72 6.74 -0.21 -9.18
CA ARG A 72 7.48 0.80 -8.38
C ARG A 72 6.90 0.98 -6.97
N ILE A 73 5.58 0.81 -6.81
CA ILE A 73 4.93 0.85 -5.50
C ILE A 73 5.37 -0.37 -4.68
N ILE A 74 5.39 -1.55 -5.31
CA ILE A 74 5.82 -2.80 -4.69
C ILE A 74 7.30 -2.73 -4.29
N GLU A 75 8.16 -2.23 -5.17
CA GLU A 75 9.59 -2.05 -4.88
C GLU A 75 9.81 -1.10 -3.71
N ALA A 76 9.06 0.01 -3.65
CA ALA A 76 9.09 0.91 -2.51
C ALA A 76 8.61 0.21 -1.21
N ALA A 77 7.61 -0.68 -1.30
CA ALA A 77 7.14 -1.47 -0.16
C ALA A 77 8.16 -2.51 0.32
N LEU A 78 8.83 -3.18 -0.61
CA LEU A 78 9.91 -4.12 -0.31
C LEU A 78 11.08 -3.42 0.36
N LYS A 79 11.50 -2.26 -0.15
CA LYS A 79 12.54 -1.45 0.47
C LYS A 79 12.18 -1.03 1.89
N ARG A 80 10.93 -0.60 2.13
CA ARG A 80 10.45 -0.31 3.50
C ARG A 80 10.55 -1.54 4.40
N ARG A 81 10.23 -2.73 3.91
CA ARG A 81 10.33 -3.98 4.67
C ARG A 81 11.78 -4.32 5.00
N GLU A 82 12.71 -4.11 4.06
CA GLU A 82 14.15 -4.29 4.27
C GLU A 82 14.69 -3.33 5.34
N ASP A 83 14.19 -2.09 5.36
CA ASP A 83 14.51 -1.08 6.37
C ASP A 83 13.82 -1.33 7.75
N GLY A 84 13.16 -2.49 7.94
CA GLY A 84 12.49 -2.86 9.20
C GLY A 84 11.04 -2.38 9.33
N GLY A 85 10.48 -1.78 8.28
CA GLY A 85 9.07 -1.42 8.16
C GLY A 85 8.16 -2.61 7.85
N ARG A 86 6.86 -2.33 7.67
CA ARG A 86 5.83 -3.35 7.37
C ARG A 86 5.27 -3.16 5.97
N VAL A 87 4.90 -4.27 5.34
CA VAL A 87 4.09 -4.28 4.11
C VAL A 87 2.62 -4.12 4.52
N THR A 88 1.94 -3.17 3.89
CA THR A 88 0.52 -2.89 4.19
C THR A 88 -0.39 -3.72 3.30
N SER A 89 -1.68 -3.82 3.66
CA SER A 89 -2.68 -4.44 2.78
C SER A 89 -2.84 -3.72 1.44
N CYS A 90 -2.60 -2.41 1.39
CA CYS A 90 -2.61 -1.64 0.14
C CYS A 90 -1.41 -1.99 -0.77
N ASP A 91 -0.26 -2.34 -0.19
CA ASP A 91 0.89 -2.84 -0.96
C ASP A 91 0.59 -4.25 -1.53
N MET A 92 -0.12 -5.09 -0.77
CA MET A 92 -0.60 -6.40 -1.27
C MET A 92 -1.62 -6.24 -2.40
N ALA A 93 -2.55 -5.29 -2.28
CA ALA A 93 -3.50 -4.98 -3.35
C ALA A 93 -2.79 -4.46 -4.62
N ALA A 94 -1.74 -3.65 -4.46
CA ALA A 94 -0.90 -3.25 -5.59
C ALA A 94 -0.22 -4.46 -6.25
N HIS A 95 0.23 -5.43 -5.46
CA HIS A 95 0.88 -6.65 -5.94
C HIS A 95 -0.05 -7.55 -6.75
N SER A 96 -1.22 -7.90 -6.21
CA SER A 96 -2.21 -8.71 -6.91
C SER A 96 -2.70 -8.03 -8.21
N LEU A 97 -2.89 -6.71 -8.18
CA LEU A 97 -3.26 -5.94 -9.37
C LEU A 97 -2.14 -5.85 -10.42
N ALA A 98 -0.88 -5.73 -10.00
CA ALA A 98 0.27 -5.72 -10.90
C ALA A 98 0.45 -7.07 -11.60
N TYR A 99 0.38 -8.16 -10.83
CA TYR A 99 0.47 -9.51 -11.37
C TYR A 99 -0.65 -9.75 -12.38
N LEU A 100 -1.89 -9.38 -12.05
CA LEU A 100 -3.01 -9.44 -12.99
C LEU A 100 -2.74 -8.66 -14.28
N ALA A 101 -2.27 -7.41 -14.18
CA ALA A 101 -2.01 -6.57 -15.35
C ALA A 101 -0.98 -7.22 -16.29
N VAL A 102 0.08 -7.80 -15.74
CA VAL A 102 1.11 -8.50 -16.51
C VAL A 102 0.54 -9.79 -17.12
N SER A 103 -0.13 -10.63 -16.34
CA SER A 103 -0.73 -11.88 -16.84
C SER A 103 -1.74 -11.63 -17.97
N VAL A 104 -2.56 -10.58 -17.87
CA VAL A 104 -3.46 -10.22 -18.98
C VAL A 104 -2.72 -9.66 -20.18
N ALA A 105 -1.72 -8.79 -19.97
CA ALA A 105 -0.92 -8.26 -21.08
C ALA A 105 -0.23 -9.39 -21.85
N ASP A 106 0.37 -10.35 -21.15
CA ASP A 106 1.02 -11.52 -21.73
C ASP A 106 -0.01 -12.47 -22.34
N GLY A 107 -1.17 -12.64 -21.71
CA GLY A 107 -2.28 -13.43 -22.24
C GLY A 107 -2.81 -12.87 -23.57
N LEU A 108 -2.88 -11.55 -23.71
CA LEU A 108 -3.26 -10.87 -24.96
C LEU A 108 -2.16 -10.96 -26.04
N ALA A 109 -0.89 -11.04 -25.64
CA ALA A 109 0.23 -11.23 -26.57
C ALA A 109 0.35 -12.68 -27.08
N ASN A 110 -0.20 -13.65 -26.36
CA ASN A 110 -0.15 -15.08 -26.69
C ASN A 110 -1.45 -15.60 -27.34
N LYS A 111 -1.36 -16.77 -27.98
CA LYS A 111 -2.51 -17.49 -28.57
C LYS A 111 -2.54 -18.95 -28.08
N GLY A 112 -3.72 -19.54 -28.06
CA GLY A 112 -3.90 -20.95 -27.70
C GLY A 112 -3.89 -21.20 -26.19
N GLU A 113 -3.29 -22.32 -25.79
CA GLU A 113 -3.26 -22.78 -24.39
C GLU A 113 -2.54 -21.81 -23.42
N PRO A 114 -1.39 -21.18 -23.78
CA PRO A 114 -0.73 -20.21 -22.90
C PRO A 114 -1.61 -19.01 -22.58
N ARG A 115 -2.42 -18.52 -23.53
CA ARG A 115 -3.39 -17.46 -23.28
C ARG A 115 -4.42 -17.88 -22.25
N ARG A 116 -4.94 -19.11 -22.32
CA ARG A 116 -5.94 -19.60 -21.36
C ARG A 116 -5.40 -19.64 -19.94
N LEU A 117 -4.19 -20.21 -19.78
CA LEU A 117 -3.53 -20.30 -18.47
C LEU A 117 -3.28 -18.91 -17.88
N LEU A 118 -2.74 -17.98 -18.66
CA LEU A 118 -2.45 -16.62 -18.19
C LEU A 118 -3.72 -15.83 -17.81
N ILE A 119 -4.82 -16.02 -18.54
CA ILE A 119 -6.11 -15.39 -18.20
C ILE A 119 -6.75 -16.05 -16.97
N GLU A 120 -6.52 -17.35 -16.74
CA GLU A 120 -6.96 -18.04 -15.52
C GLU A 120 -6.17 -17.56 -14.28
N ASP A 121 -4.85 -17.45 -14.40
CA ASP A 121 -3.99 -16.87 -13.36
C ASP A 121 -4.42 -15.43 -13.05
N ALA A 122 -4.75 -14.64 -14.08
CA ALA A 122 -5.27 -13.29 -13.91
C ALA A 122 -6.62 -13.28 -13.16
N ARG A 123 -7.49 -14.28 -13.33
CA ARG A 123 -8.76 -14.39 -12.60
C ARG A 123 -8.54 -14.75 -11.14
N ALA A 124 -7.61 -15.65 -10.84
CA ALA A 124 -7.20 -15.94 -9.46
C ALA A 124 -6.69 -14.66 -8.78
N ALA A 125 -5.80 -13.93 -9.46
CA ALA A 125 -5.26 -12.67 -8.98
C ALA A 125 -6.33 -11.57 -8.81
N ALA A 126 -7.39 -11.58 -9.62
CA ALA A 126 -8.51 -10.65 -9.46
C ALA A 126 -9.28 -10.91 -8.16
N SER A 127 -9.45 -12.18 -7.78
CA SER A 127 -10.06 -12.56 -6.51
C SER A 127 -9.20 -12.11 -5.33
N ASP A 128 -7.89 -12.29 -5.42
CA ASP A 128 -6.98 -11.86 -4.36
C ASP A 128 -6.90 -10.34 -4.26
N PHE A 129 -6.89 -9.63 -5.40
CA PHE A 129 -7.03 -8.18 -5.42
C PHE A 129 -8.28 -7.69 -4.71
N GLN A 130 -9.44 -8.32 -4.94
CA GLN A 130 -10.67 -7.92 -4.26
C GLN A 130 -10.55 -8.06 -2.73
N LYS A 131 -9.92 -9.14 -2.24
CA LYS A 131 -9.70 -9.37 -0.81
C LYS A 131 -8.71 -8.36 -0.23
N ASP A 132 -7.58 -8.19 -0.90
CA ASP A 132 -6.50 -7.28 -0.49
C ASP A 132 -6.96 -5.83 -0.49
N MET A 133 -7.74 -5.43 -1.49
CA MET A 133 -8.28 -4.09 -1.62
C MET A 133 -9.34 -3.81 -0.55
N SER A 134 -10.20 -4.79 -0.23
CA SER A 134 -11.11 -4.68 0.92
C SER A 134 -10.37 -4.56 2.25
N ALA A 135 -9.25 -5.26 2.42
CA ALA A 135 -8.38 -5.11 3.60
C ALA A 135 -7.71 -3.73 3.63
N CYS A 136 -7.24 -3.23 2.49
CA CYS A 136 -6.68 -1.89 2.31
C CYS A 136 -7.69 -0.80 2.68
N GLU A 137 -8.94 -0.93 2.22
CA GLU A 137 -10.01 0.01 2.56
C GLU A 137 -10.28 0.04 4.07
N LYS A 138 -10.36 -1.13 4.71
CA LYS A 138 -10.53 -1.23 6.16
C LYS A 138 -9.35 -0.61 6.92
N GLN A 139 -8.12 -0.88 6.48
CA GLN A 139 -6.91 -0.35 7.10
C GLN A 139 -6.78 1.17 6.91
N ALA A 140 -7.23 1.69 5.76
CA ALA A 140 -7.21 3.11 5.42
C ALA A 140 -8.44 3.90 5.90
N GLY A 141 -9.38 3.26 6.61
CA GLY A 141 -10.62 3.90 7.07
C GLY A 141 -11.54 4.35 5.93
N LYS A 142 -11.45 3.71 4.76
CA LYS A 142 -12.32 3.97 3.60
C LYS A 142 -13.53 3.02 3.60
N LYS A 143 -14.61 3.45 2.94
CA LYS A 143 -15.79 2.58 2.75
C LYS A 143 -15.43 1.47 1.80
N THR A 144 -15.78 0.23 2.15
CA THR A 144 -15.48 -0.92 1.31
C THR A 144 -16.27 -0.93 0.00
N GLY A 145 -15.56 -0.92 -1.13
CA GLY A 145 -16.10 -1.07 -2.48
C GLY A 145 -16.25 -2.54 -2.90
N SER A 146 -16.95 -2.78 -4.01
CA SER A 146 -17.16 -4.14 -4.51
C SER A 146 -15.93 -4.73 -5.21
N HIS A 147 -14.97 -3.91 -5.70
CA HIS A 147 -13.74 -4.25 -6.45
C HIS A 147 -13.81 -5.40 -7.47
N ALA A 148 -15.01 -5.82 -7.86
CA ALA A 148 -15.27 -6.91 -8.80
C ALA A 148 -15.21 -6.43 -10.27
N SER A 149 -14.78 -5.18 -10.49
CA SER A 149 -14.74 -4.56 -11.81
C SER A 149 -13.74 -5.28 -12.73
N VAL A 150 -12.59 -5.66 -12.17
CA VAL A 150 -11.53 -6.37 -12.89
C VAL A 150 -11.95 -7.80 -13.21
N GLU A 151 -12.56 -8.51 -12.26
CA GLU A 151 -13.08 -9.86 -12.50
C GLU A 151 -14.14 -9.86 -13.61
N ARG A 152 -15.05 -8.87 -13.61
CA ARG A 152 -16.05 -8.70 -14.67
C ARG A 152 -15.40 -8.44 -16.03
N ALA A 153 -14.35 -7.61 -16.07
CA ALA A 153 -13.61 -7.34 -17.30
C ALA A 153 -12.95 -8.62 -17.85
N LEU A 154 -12.37 -9.45 -16.97
CA LEU A 154 -11.74 -10.72 -17.34
C LEU A 154 -12.71 -11.80 -17.83
N ARG A 155 -13.99 -11.74 -17.43
CA ARG A 155 -15.03 -12.64 -17.96
C ARG A 155 -15.42 -12.32 -19.40
N ALA A 156 -15.08 -11.13 -19.90
CA ALA A 156 -15.33 -10.74 -21.28
C ALA A 156 -14.24 -11.20 -22.28
N LEU A 157 -13.12 -11.76 -21.77
CA LEU A 157 -11.98 -12.27 -22.55
C LEU A 157 -12.05 -13.78 -22.82
#